data_AF-A0A9X3SID1-F1
#
_entry.id   AF-A0A9X3SID1-F1
#
_cell.length_a   1.000
_cell.length_b   1.000
_cell.length_c   1.000
_cell.angle_alpha   90.00
_cell.angle_beta   90.00
_cell.angle_gamma   90.00
#
_symmetry.space_group_name_H-M   'P 1'
#
loop_
_entity.id
_entity.type
_entity.pdbx_description
1 polymer ?
#
loop_
_entity_poly.entity_id
_entity_poly.type
_entity_poly.pdbx_seq_one_letter_code
_entity_poly.pdbx_strand_id
1 'polypeptide(L)'
;MTAFDQFEKHLSDAGDAMALRNVRSRRRRRLATIALTGTLAFGGVAAAAAPLWQPLLGDDQRGNPTTDRSAVPADQLEAIGALRRPQTPGDRAEATRYALTQLPAHRVAGVRLDGVRAITPPDTDVELILIPAQAASEIRDALCLFVADEADGGAMSCFATSDVLEGGATLQTAGPASAAPSAPELRPTKTITPSDRITTSDAFTGKNPEAGLMDFYGLVPDGVSRVRIDSVDATVRENAFHLRASEATSPRSIEWFDRAGRPVSK
;
A
#
# COMPACT_ATOMS: atom_id res chain seq x y z
N MET A 1 -20.83 -28.96 62.36
CA MET A 1 -19.74 -29.06 61.36
C MET A 1 -20.37 -29.56 60.09
N THR A 2 -20.68 -28.65 59.19
CA THR A 2 -21.45 -28.95 57.97
C THR A 2 -20.49 -29.29 56.83
N ALA A 3 -20.96 -30.04 55.83
CA ALA A 3 -20.16 -30.43 54.66
C ALA A 3 -19.54 -29.22 53.91
N PHE A 4 -20.08 -28.03 54.13
CA PHE A 4 -19.59 -26.78 53.57
C PHE A 4 -18.27 -26.31 54.22
N ASP A 5 -18.11 -26.48 55.54
CA ASP A 5 -16.86 -26.13 56.26
C ASP A 5 -15.69 -27.00 55.80
N GLN A 6 -15.96 -28.26 55.44
CA GLN A 6 -14.94 -29.16 54.90
C GLN A 6 -14.50 -28.75 53.49
N PHE A 7 -15.42 -28.22 52.68
CA PHE A 7 -15.12 -27.81 51.31
C PHE A 7 -14.29 -26.52 51.26
N GLU A 8 -14.60 -25.51 52.09
CA GLU A 8 -13.79 -24.29 52.18
C GLU A 8 -12.37 -24.58 52.69
N LYS A 9 -12.23 -25.49 53.66
CA LYS A 9 -10.91 -25.90 54.15
C LYS A 9 -10.07 -26.59 53.06
N HIS A 10 -10.69 -27.45 52.25
CA HIS A 10 -10.00 -28.11 51.13
C HIS A 10 -9.60 -27.14 50.00
N LEU A 11 -10.37 -26.07 49.76
CA LEU A 11 -10.00 -25.05 48.77
C LEU A 11 -8.85 -24.15 49.26
N SER A 12 -8.84 -23.79 50.55
CA SER A 12 -7.73 -23.02 51.14
C SER A 12 -6.42 -23.81 51.11
N ASP A 13 -6.45 -25.09 51.51
CA ASP A 13 -5.26 -25.95 51.54
C ASP A 13 -4.72 -26.26 50.11
N ALA A 14 -5.60 -26.29 49.10
CA ALA A 14 -5.21 -26.48 47.70
C ALA A 14 -4.55 -25.22 47.09
N GLY A 15 -4.99 -24.02 47.50
CA GLY A 15 -4.41 -22.75 47.07
C GLY A 15 -2.97 -22.56 47.56
N ASP A 16 -2.72 -22.85 48.83
CA ASP A 16 -1.39 -22.71 49.45
C ASP A 16 -0.39 -23.73 48.89
N ALA A 17 -0.85 -24.93 48.54
CA ALA A 17 -0.02 -25.95 47.88
C ALA A 17 0.41 -25.54 46.46
N MET A 18 -0.41 -24.80 45.72
CA MET A 18 -0.05 -24.29 44.38
C MET A 18 0.86 -23.06 44.44
N ALA A 19 0.70 -22.18 45.43
CA ALA A 19 1.53 -20.98 45.59
C ALA A 19 3.01 -21.34 45.85
N LEU A 20 3.28 -22.38 46.64
CA LEU A 20 4.65 -22.81 46.95
C LEU A 20 5.37 -23.52 45.78
N ARG A 21 4.63 -24.10 44.82
CA ARG A 21 5.22 -24.74 43.62
C ARG A 21 5.74 -23.73 42.60
N ASN A 22 5.10 -22.57 42.46
CA ASN A 22 5.47 -21.57 41.44
C ASN A 22 6.73 -20.76 41.78
N VAL A 23 7.11 -20.64 43.05
CA VAL A 23 8.32 -19.88 43.44
C VAL A 23 9.59 -20.70 43.21
N ARG A 24 9.55 -22.03 43.38
CA ARG A 24 10.71 -22.91 43.17
C ARG A 24 11.08 -23.10 41.69
N SER A 25 10.11 -23.05 40.76
CA SER A 25 10.39 -23.19 39.33
C SER A 25 11.09 -21.96 38.74
N ARG A 26 10.79 -20.75 39.24
CA ARG A 26 11.42 -19.50 38.77
C ARG A 26 12.89 -19.35 39.20
N ARG A 27 13.30 -19.89 40.36
CA ARG A 27 14.71 -19.84 40.80
C ARG A 27 15.62 -20.79 40.01
N ARG A 28 15.15 -21.98 39.60
CA ARG A 28 15.96 -22.91 38.77
C ARG A 28 16.21 -22.38 37.34
N ARG A 29 15.31 -21.57 36.77
CA ARG A 29 15.52 -20.95 35.46
C ARG A 29 16.58 -19.83 35.45
N ARG A 30 16.84 -19.19 36.59
CA ARG A 30 17.86 -18.11 36.68
C ARG A 30 19.29 -18.60 36.91
N LEU A 31 19.48 -19.88 37.29
CA LEU A 31 20.82 -20.47 37.47
C LEU A 31 21.26 -21.35 36.29
N ALA A 32 20.36 -21.69 35.36
CA ALA A 32 20.69 -22.37 34.11
C ALA A 32 21.08 -21.41 32.97
N THR A 33 21.32 -20.13 33.27
CA THR A 33 21.73 -19.10 32.30
C THR A 33 23.22 -18.75 32.38
N ILE A 34 23.99 -19.43 33.26
CA ILE A 34 25.42 -19.17 33.49
C ILE A 34 26.19 -20.49 33.42
N ALA A 35 26.18 -21.16 32.26
CA ALA A 35 27.10 -22.26 31.95
C ALA A 35 26.96 -22.70 30.49
N LEU A 36 27.24 -21.83 29.52
CA LEU A 36 27.77 -22.25 28.22
C LEU A 36 28.54 -21.09 27.57
N THR A 37 29.52 -20.58 28.31
CA THR A 37 30.57 -19.72 27.79
C THR A 37 31.66 -20.64 27.26
N GLY A 38 31.63 -20.94 25.96
CA GLY A 38 32.65 -21.81 25.38
C GLY A 38 32.45 -22.12 23.90
N THR A 39 33.33 -21.53 23.09
CA THR A 39 33.80 -22.05 21.78
C THR A 39 32.82 -22.06 20.61
N LEU A 40 32.75 -20.93 19.90
CA LEU A 40 33.29 -20.73 18.53
C LEU A 40 32.64 -19.47 17.94
N ALA A 41 33.19 -18.31 18.28
CA ALA A 41 32.85 -17.04 17.64
C ALA A 41 33.55 -16.93 16.27
N PHE A 42 33.33 -17.91 15.39
CA PHE A 42 33.40 -17.65 13.96
C PHE A 42 31.98 -17.30 13.57
N GLY A 43 31.69 -16.00 13.66
CA GLY A 43 30.53 -15.37 13.07
C GLY A 43 30.59 -15.55 11.56
N GLY A 44 30.36 -16.77 11.10
CA GLY A 44 29.87 -17.03 9.78
C GLY A 44 28.52 -16.36 9.74
N VAL A 45 28.50 -15.11 9.27
CA VAL A 45 27.29 -14.56 8.67
C VAL A 45 27.00 -15.59 7.59
N ALA A 46 26.08 -16.51 7.88
CA ALA A 46 25.40 -17.24 6.84
C ALA A 46 24.71 -16.12 6.07
N ALA A 47 25.43 -15.58 5.09
CA ALA A 47 24.85 -14.86 3.99
C ALA A 47 23.94 -15.92 3.38
N ALA A 48 22.73 -16.03 3.93
CA ALA A 48 21.62 -16.63 3.23
C ALA A 48 21.70 -15.94 1.88
N ALA A 49 22.05 -16.71 0.85
CA ALA A 49 22.10 -16.25 -0.51
C ALA A 49 20.65 -15.91 -0.85
N ALA A 50 20.21 -14.74 -0.39
CA ALA A 50 18.94 -14.17 -0.77
C ALA A 50 19.06 -14.10 -2.28
N PRO A 51 18.19 -14.80 -3.03
CA PRO A 51 18.29 -14.81 -4.48
C PRO A 51 18.34 -13.36 -4.93
N LEU A 52 19.37 -13.04 -5.72
CA LEU A 52 19.54 -11.70 -6.29
C LEU A 52 18.25 -11.38 -7.04
N TRP A 53 17.51 -10.39 -6.54
CA TRP A 53 16.24 -10.01 -7.15
C TRP A 53 16.55 -9.26 -8.45
N GLN A 54 16.27 -9.90 -9.57
CA GLN A 54 16.53 -9.39 -10.93
C GLN A 54 15.24 -9.53 -11.76
N PRO A 55 14.23 -8.69 -11.53
CA PRO A 55 13.02 -8.71 -12.31
C PRO A 55 13.30 -8.29 -13.76
N LEU A 56 12.46 -8.75 -14.69
CA LEU A 56 12.42 -8.20 -16.04
C LEU A 56 11.94 -6.74 -15.96
N LEU A 57 12.65 -5.82 -16.62
CA LEU A 57 12.26 -4.43 -16.74
C LEU A 57 11.80 -4.18 -18.17
N GLY A 58 10.59 -3.66 -18.34
CA GLY A 58 9.97 -3.47 -19.65
C GLY A 58 9.60 -4.80 -20.33
N ASP A 59 9.48 -4.75 -21.65
CA ASP A 59 9.20 -5.91 -22.50
C ASP A 59 9.77 -5.74 -23.92
N ASP A 60 9.62 -6.76 -24.76
CA ASP A 60 10.14 -6.76 -26.13
C ASP A 60 9.50 -5.68 -27.02
N GLN A 61 8.32 -5.16 -26.67
CA GLN A 61 7.61 -4.15 -27.46
C GLN A 61 8.04 -2.72 -27.07
N ARG A 62 8.30 -2.48 -25.79
CA ARG A 62 8.59 -1.16 -25.19
C ARG A 62 10.07 -0.94 -24.92
N GLY A 63 10.88 -1.99 -25.11
CA GLY A 63 12.30 -2.04 -24.75
C GLY A 63 12.49 -2.36 -23.27
N ASN A 64 13.76 -2.46 -22.86
CA ASN A 64 14.14 -2.80 -21.49
C ASN A 64 14.85 -1.62 -20.81
N PRO A 65 14.22 -0.93 -19.84
CA PRO A 65 14.91 0.07 -19.00
C PRO A 65 16.16 -0.50 -18.35
N THR A 66 17.16 0.34 -18.13
CA THR A 66 18.38 -0.03 -17.40
C THR A 66 18.13 -0.08 -15.89
N THR A 67 18.92 -0.88 -15.18
CA THR A 67 19.01 -0.83 -13.71
C THR A 67 20.13 0.12 -13.29
N ASP A 68 19.96 0.79 -12.16
CA ASP A 68 21.01 1.52 -11.47
C ASP A 68 21.21 0.94 -10.06
N ARG A 69 22.47 0.72 -9.68
CA ARG A 69 22.86 0.22 -8.35
C ARG A 69 23.22 1.35 -7.38
N SER A 70 23.16 2.61 -7.83
CA SER A 70 23.30 3.76 -6.95
C SER A 70 22.22 3.75 -5.88
N ALA A 71 22.56 4.31 -4.72
CA ALA A 71 21.57 4.51 -3.67
C ALA A 71 20.46 5.47 -4.14
N VAL A 72 19.27 5.32 -3.56
CA VAL A 72 18.19 6.31 -3.71
C VAL A 72 18.73 7.67 -3.23
N PRO A 73 18.53 8.76 -3.98
CA PRO A 73 18.94 10.12 -3.59
C PRO A 73 18.49 10.50 -2.18
N ALA A 74 19.35 11.24 -1.46
CA ALA A 74 19.13 11.55 -0.05
C ALA A 74 17.91 12.44 0.20
N ASP A 75 17.63 13.37 -0.72
CA ASP A 75 16.43 14.22 -0.72
C ASP A 75 15.14 13.41 -0.86
N GLN A 76 15.13 12.39 -1.72
CA GLN A 76 14.00 11.46 -1.84
C GLN A 76 13.82 10.65 -0.55
N LEU A 77 14.90 10.17 0.05
CA LEU A 77 14.87 9.43 1.32
C LEU A 77 14.38 10.31 2.48
N GLU A 78 14.72 11.60 2.49
CA GLU A 78 14.22 12.55 3.49
C GLU A 78 12.72 12.83 3.29
N ALA A 79 12.29 13.08 2.05
CA ALA A 79 10.91 13.41 1.72
C ALA A 79 9.94 12.22 1.88
N ILE A 80 10.36 10.99 1.54
CA ILE A 80 9.48 9.81 1.50
C ILE A 80 9.93 8.76 2.51
N GLY A 81 9.17 8.61 3.60
CA GLY A 81 9.40 7.60 4.64
C GLY A 81 9.36 6.15 4.13
N ALA A 82 8.51 5.85 3.14
CA ALA A 82 8.43 4.52 2.52
C ALA A 82 9.76 4.07 1.88
N LEU A 83 10.58 4.99 1.37
CA LEU A 83 11.87 4.63 0.76
C LEU A 83 12.92 4.26 1.82
N ARG A 84 12.76 4.72 3.07
CA ARG A 84 13.67 4.42 4.18
C ARG A 84 13.44 3.05 4.81
N ARG A 85 12.26 2.44 4.65
CA ARG A 85 12.02 1.10 5.20
C ARG A 85 12.79 0.03 4.41
N PRO A 86 13.25 -1.06 5.06
CA PRO A 86 13.80 -2.21 4.36
C PRO A 86 12.79 -2.79 3.36
N GLN A 87 13.30 -3.33 2.26
CA GLN A 87 12.47 -4.06 1.31
C GLN A 87 12.00 -5.39 1.93
N THR A 88 10.75 -5.73 1.68
CA THR A 88 10.05 -6.93 2.16
C THR A 88 9.76 -7.87 0.98
N PRO A 89 9.33 -9.12 1.23
CA PRO A 89 8.86 -10.00 0.17
C PRO A 89 7.68 -9.43 -0.64
N GLY A 90 6.83 -8.61 -0.03
CA GLY A 90 5.70 -7.95 -0.71
C GLY A 90 6.16 -6.98 -1.80
N ASP A 91 7.24 -6.24 -1.56
CA ASP A 91 7.85 -5.35 -2.56
C ASP A 91 8.51 -6.09 -3.75
N ARG A 92 8.50 -7.42 -3.74
CA ARG A 92 9.04 -8.29 -4.80
C ARG A 92 7.99 -9.25 -5.34
N ALA A 93 6.73 -9.02 -4.99
CA ALA A 93 5.59 -9.83 -5.38
C ALA A 93 5.28 -9.68 -6.87
N GLU A 94 4.27 -10.44 -7.33
CA GLU A 94 3.88 -10.50 -8.72
C GLU A 94 3.43 -9.14 -9.27
N ALA A 95 2.63 -8.39 -8.51
CA ALA A 95 2.16 -7.06 -8.91
C ALA A 95 3.34 -6.07 -9.14
N THR A 96 4.36 -6.08 -8.27
CA THR A 96 5.58 -5.30 -8.51
C THR A 96 6.30 -5.74 -9.78
N ARG A 97 6.45 -7.05 -10.01
CA ARG A 97 7.11 -7.55 -11.23
C ARG A 97 6.34 -7.15 -12.48
N TYR A 98 5.01 -7.23 -12.42
CA TYR A 98 4.14 -6.77 -13.48
C TYR A 98 4.33 -5.27 -13.75
N ALA A 99 4.30 -4.42 -12.72
CA ALA A 99 4.55 -2.99 -12.87
C ALA A 99 5.90 -2.70 -13.53
N LEU A 100 6.94 -3.46 -13.16
CA LEU A 100 8.28 -3.31 -13.74
C LEU A 100 8.34 -3.72 -15.21
N THR A 101 7.52 -4.68 -15.69
CA THR A 101 7.44 -5.01 -17.12
C THR A 101 6.66 -3.97 -17.93
N GLN A 102 5.85 -3.13 -17.28
CA GLN A 102 5.13 -2.05 -17.96
C GLN A 102 5.98 -0.79 -18.21
N LEU A 103 7.21 -0.74 -17.67
CA LEU A 103 8.06 0.45 -17.77
C LEU A 103 8.51 0.72 -19.23
N PRO A 104 8.23 1.91 -19.79
CA PRO A 104 8.67 2.26 -21.13
C PRO A 104 10.16 2.64 -21.15
N ALA A 105 11.00 1.84 -21.82
CA ALA A 105 12.45 2.05 -21.83
C ALA A 105 12.90 3.40 -22.40
N HIS A 106 12.13 3.97 -23.32
CA HIS A 106 12.41 5.29 -23.89
C HIS A 106 12.07 6.46 -22.96
N ARG A 107 11.36 6.20 -21.85
CA ARG A 107 11.01 7.24 -20.87
C ARG A 107 11.58 7.00 -19.49
N VAL A 108 12.02 5.80 -19.13
CA VAL A 108 12.54 5.51 -17.79
C VAL A 108 13.93 4.88 -17.91
N ALA A 109 14.89 5.41 -17.17
CA ALA A 109 16.27 4.94 -17.16
C ALA A 109 16.80 4.82 -15.72
N GLY A 110 17.67 3.83 -15.50
CA GLY A 110 18.36 3.64 -14.23
C GLY A 110 17.42 3.34 -13.06
N VAL A 111 16.57 2.32 -13.19
CA VAL A 111 15.67 1.87 -12.13
C VAL A 111 16.47 1.38 -10.93
N ARG A 112 16.24 1.97 -9.75
CA ARG A 112 16.91 1.63 -8.50
C ARG A 112 16.13 0.57 -7.75
N LEU A 113 16.38 -0.70 -8.09
CA LEU A 113 15.60 -1.84 -7.59
C LEU A 113 15.52 -1.86 -6.05
N ASP A 114 16.62 -1.65 -5.33
CA ASP A 114 16.62 -1.68 -3.86
C ASP A 114 15.68 -0.64 -3.21
N GLY A 115 15.30 0.40 -3.97
CA GLY A 115 14.35 1.44 -3.57
C GLY A 115 12.89 1.15 -3.94
N VAL A 116 12.58 0.09 -4.68
CA VAL A 116 11.20 -0.22 -5.10
C VAL A 116 10.35 -0.64 -3.91
N ARG A 117 9.17 -0.03 -3.77
CA ARG A 117 8.24 -0.27 -2.66
C ARG A 117 6.84 -0.54 -3.19
N ALA A 118 6.21 -1.59 -2.67
CA ALA A 118 4.79 -1.82 -2.78
C ALA A 118 4.10 -1.15 -1.59
N ILE A 119 3.11 -0.31 -1.87
CA ILE A 119 2.41 0.51 -0.89
C ILE A 119 0.91 0.34 -1.13
N THR A 120 0.17 -0.07 -0.12
CA THR A 120 -1.30 -0.05 -0.18
C THR A 120 -1.78 1.20 0.54
N PRO A 121 -2.35 2.22 -0.13
CA PRO A 121 -2.95 3.36 0.56
C PRO A 121 -4.10 2.93 1.47
N PRO A 122 -4.52 3.76 2.43
CA PRO A 122 -5.74 3.50 3.20
C PRO A 122 -6.96 3.44 2.28
N ASP A 123 -8.01 2.76 2.76
CA ASP A 123 -9.34 2.79 2.14
C ASP A 123 -9.42 2.19 0.71
N THR A 124 -8.37 1.50 0.27
CA THR A 124 -8.31 0.75 -0.98
C THR A 124 -7.51 -0.55 -0.81
N ASP A 125 -7.84 -1.55 -1.62
CA ASP A 125 -7.06 -2.80 -1.77
C ASP A 125 -6.07 -2.71 -2.94
N VAL A 126 -6.05 -1.58 -3.65
CA VAL A 126 -5.15 -1.36 -4.79
C VAL A 126 -3.73 -1.12 -4.30
N GLU A 127 -2.80 -1.91 -4.80
CA GLU A 127 -1.37 -1.79 -4.51
C GLU A 127 -0.71 -0.81 -5.46
N LEU A 128 -0.02 0.19 -4.90
CA LEU A 128 0.81 1.15 -5.61
C LEU A 128 2.26 0.67 -5.60
N ILE A 129 2.92 0.77 -6.75
CA ILE A 129 4.34 0.47 -6.86
C ILE A 129 5.11 1.78 -7.02
N LEU A 130 5.87 2.14 -5.99
CA LEU A 130 6.80 3.26 -6.01
C LEU A 130 8.16 2.79 -6.54
N ILE A 131 8.62 3.42 -7.63
CA ILE A 131 9.79 3.02 -8.41
C ILE A 131 10.73 4.23 -8.53
N PRO A 132 11.79 4.32 -7.71
CA PRO A 132 12.82 5.33 -7.90
C PRO A 132 13.65 5.01 -9.15
N ALA A 133 13.88 6.03 -9.98
CA ALA A 133 14.66 5.91 -11.21
C ALA A 133 15.65 7.07 -11.33
N GLN A 134 16.79 6.83 -12.00
CA GLN A 134 17.78 7.87 -12.27
C GLN A 134 17.19 8.99 -13.13
N ALA A 135 16.37 8.63 -14.11
CA ALA A 135 15.65 9.61 -14.92
C ALA A 135 14.31 9.04 -15.40
N ALA A 136 13.32 9.92 -15.53
CA ALA A 136 12.10 9.65 -16.26
C ALA A 136 11.68 10.84 -17.13
N SER A 137 11.67 10.67 -18.45
CA SER A 137 11.52 11.77 -19.42
C SER A 137 12.55 12.88 -19.14
N GLU A 138 12.11 14.09 -18.78
CA GLU A 138 12.99 15.22 -18.44
C GLU A 138 13.29 15.32 -16.93
N ILE A 139 12.73 14.41 -16.11
CA ILE A 139 12.87 14.42 -14.65
C ILE A 139 14.13 13.65 -14.27
N ARG A 140 15.07 14.33 -13.60
CA ARG A 140 16.20 13.67 -12.93
C ARG A 140 15.76 13.20 -11.56
N ASP A 141 16.28 12.04 -11.16
CA ASP A 141 15.94 11.43 -9.87
C ASP A 141 14.41 11.35 -9.72
N ALA A 142 13.78 10.60 -10.62
CA ALA A 142 12.35 10.48 -10.71
C ALA A 142 11.80 9.47 -9.68
N LEU A 143 10.61 9.74 -9.18
CA LEU A 143 9.75 8.84 -8.42
C LEU A 143 8.56 8.45 -9.30
N CYS A 144 8.61 7.26 -9.88
CA CYS A 144 7.50 6.74 -10.67
C CYS A 144 6.51 5.99 -9.77
N LEU A 145 5.24 6.38 -9.83
CA LEU A 145 4.14 5.72 -9.17
C LEU A 145 3.36 4.93 -10.23
N PHE A 146 3.22 3.63 -10.01
CA PHE A 146 2.43 2.75 -10.86
C PHE A 146 1.24 2.18 -10.07
N VAL A 147 0.06 2.23 -10.67
CA VAL A 147 -1.16 1.58 -10.18
C VAL A 147 -1.45 0.43 -11.12
N ALA A 148 -1.50 -0.80 -10.62
CA ALA A 148 -1.96 -1.93 -11.43
C ALA A 148 -3.48 -1.82 -11.63
N ASP A 149 -3.90 -1.91 -12.90
CA ASP A 149 -5.29 -2.08 -13.29
C ASP A 149 -5.36 -3.32 -14.19
N GLU A 150 -6.18 -4.29 -13.80
CA GLU A 150 -6.35 -5.55 -14.51
C GLU A 150 -6.92 -5.35 -15.93
N ALA A 151 -7.67 -4.26 -16.16
CA ALA A 151 -8.34 -4.03 -17.44
C ALA A 151 -7.41 -3.44 -18.50
N ASP A 152 -6.66 -2.40 -18.15
CA ASP A 152 -5.94 -1.56 -19.13
C ASP A 152 -4.40 -1.64 -19.01
N GLY A 153 -3.90 -2.54 -18.16
CA GLY A 153 -2.47 -2.74 -17.95
C GLY A 153 -1.83 -1.73 -16.99
N GLY A 154 -2.66 -1.03 -16.22
CA GLY A 154 -2.26 -0.07 -15.19
C GLY A 154 -1.97 1.33 -15.70
N ALA A 155 -1.78 2.23 -14.74
CA ALA A 155 -1.46 3.63 -14.97
C ALA A 155 -0.14 3.99 -14.29
N MET A 156 0.63 4.89 -14.91
CA MET A 156 1.91 5.32 -14.38
C MET A 156 2.10 6.82 -14.55
N SER A 157 2.63 7.47 -13.52
CA SER A 157 3.17 8.83 -13.61
C SER A 157 4.48 8.92 -12.84
N CYS A 158 5.39 9.77 -13.31
CA CYS A 158 6.68 10.00 -12.66
C CYS A 158 6.79 11.45 -12.22
N PHE A 159 7.41 11.67 -11.07
CA PHE A 159 7.45 12.94 -10.38
C PHE A 159 8.87 13.26 -9.90
N ALA A 160 9.21 14.54 -9.81
CA ALA A 160 10.37 15.00 -9.06
C ALA A 160 10.08 14.99 -7.55
N THR A 161 11.12 15.00 -6.72
CA THR A 161 10.97 15.20 -5.26
C THR A 161 10.22 16.51 -4.96
N SER A 162 10.47 17.58 -5.72
CA SER A 162 9.77 18.87 -5.57
C SER A 162 8.26 18.75 -5.80
N ASP A 163 7.81 17.92 -6.74
CA ASP A 163 6.38 17.70 -6.97
C ASP A 163 5.72 17.05 -5.75
N VAL A 164 6.44 16.19 -5.04
CA VAL A 164 5.94 15.62 -3.78
C VAL A 164 5.81 16.71 -2.72
N LEU A 165 6.82 17.57 -2.57
CA LEU A 165 6.86 18.67 -1.60
C LEU A 165 5.85 19.79 -1.90
N GLU A 166 5.43 19.95 -3.15
CA GLU A 166 4.42 20.93 -3.55
C GLU A 166 3.00 20.33 -3.66
N GLY A 167 2.87 19.00 -3.53
CA GLY A 167 1.61 18.27 -3.69
C GLY A 167 1.13 18.16 -5.13
N GLY A 168 2.04 18.23 -6.09
CA GLY A 168 1.80 17.90 -7.50
C GLY A 168 1.96 16.41 -7.83
N ALA A 169 2.49 15.59 -6.91
CA ALA A 169 2.72 14.16 -7.11
C ALA A 169 1.43 13.33 -7.02
N THR A 170 0.51 13.52 -7.98
CA THR A 170 -0.77 12.80 -8.08
C THR A 170 -0.94 12.11 -9.42
N LEU A 171 -1.31 10.83 -9.38
CA LEU A 171 -1.71 9.99 -10.49
C LEU A 171 -3.24 9.85 -10.46
N GLN A 172 -3.89 10.17 -11.58
CA GLN A 172 -5.31 9.96 -11.77
C GLN A 172 -5.52 8.69 -12.58
N THR A 173 -6.45 7.86 -12.15
CA THR A 173 -6.96 6.75 -12.96
C THR A 173 -8.46 6.95 -13.14
N ALA A 174 -8.99 6.48 -14.27
CA ALA A 174 -10.41 6.17 -14.28
C ALA A 174 -10.63 5.23 -13.10
N GLY A 175 -11.54 5.60 -12.18
CA GLY A 175 -11.85 4.64 -11.13
C GLY A 175 -12.45 3.38 -11.75
N PRO A 176 -12.72 2.32 -10.96
CA PRO A 176 -13.45 1.15 -11.46
C PRO A 176 -14.90 1.47 -11.90
N ALA A 177 -15.23 2.74 -12.13
CA ALA A 177 -16.42 3.20 -12.78
C ALA A 177 -16.56 2.52 -14.15
N SER A 178 -17.63 1.76 -14.32
CA SER A 178 -18.08 1.32 -15.65
C SER A 178 -17.18 0.27 -16.34
N ALA A 179 -16.83 -0.81 -15.63
CA ALA A 179 -17.25 -2.09 -16.21
C ALA A 179 -18.76 -1.91 -16.45
N ALA A 180 -19.14 -1.52 -17.68
CA ALA A 180 -20.53 -1.37 -18.05
C ALA A 180 -21.24 -2.59 -17.46
N PRO A 181 -22.36 -2.43 -16.71
CA PRO A 181 -23.00 -3.57 -16.05
C PRO A 181 -23.02 -4.68 -17.07
N SER A 182 -22.28 -5.77 -16.78
CA SER A 182 -21.94 -6.81 -17.76
C SER A 182 -23.16 -7.01 -18.63
N ALA A 183 -23.05 -6.71 -19.93
CA ALA A 183 -24.18 -6.49 -20.83
C ALA A 183 -25.35 -7.38 -20.40
N PRO A 184 -26.51 -6.80 -20.01
CA PRO A 184 -27.50 -7.47 -19.18
C PRO A 184 -27.65 -8.88 -19.70
N GLU A 185 -27.28 -9.86 -18.87
CA GLU A 185 -27.46 -11.27 -19.17
C GLU A 185 -28.86 -11.38 -19.76
N LEU A 186 -28.95 -11.73 -21.05
CA LEU A 186 -30.20 -11.72 -21.81
C LEU A 186 -31.14 -12.72 -21.13
N ARG A 187 -31.82 -12.28 -20.08
CA ARG A 187 -32.89 -13.04 -19.45
C ARG A 187 -33.90 -13.24 -20.57
N PRO A 188 -34.30 -14.48 -20.87
CA PRO A 188 -35.22 -14.75 -21.95
C PRO A 188 -36.44 -13.84 -21.78
N THR A 189 -36.65 -13.02 -22.81
CA THR A 189 -37.68 -12.00 -22.86
C THR A 189 -39.00 -12.63 -22.43
N LYS A 190 -39.55 -12.16 -21.30
CA LYS A 190 -40.93 -12.50 -20.91
C LYS A 190 -41.81 -12.12 -22.11
N THR A 191 -42.52 -13.09 -22.69
CA THR A 191 -43.43 -12.86 -23.82
C THR A 191 -44.42 -11.77 -23.44
N ILE A 192 -44.30 -10.60 -24.06
CA ILE A 192 -45.19 -9.47 -23.82
C ILE A 192 -46.49 -9.76 -24.59
N THR A 193 -47.60 -9.87 -23.87
CA THR A 193 -48.94 -10.03 -24.46
C THR A 193 -49.45 -8.67 -24.96
N PRO A 194 -50.22 -8.59 -26.07
CA PRO A 194 -50.60 -7.32 -26.72
C PRO A 194 -51.50 -6.35 -25.92
N SER A 195 -51.76 -6.59 -24.64
CA SER A 195 -52.67 -5.76 -23.82
C SER A 195 -51.96 -4.94 -22.73
N ASP A 196 -50.64 -5.05 -22.59
CA ASP A 196 -49.90 -4.25 -21.62
C ASP A 196 -49.58 -2.86 -22.20
N ARG A 197 -50.41 -1.88 -21.83
CA ARG A 197 -50.24 -0.47 -22.17
C ARG A 197 -49.09 0.11 -21.33
N ILE A 198 -47.88 0.10 -21.87
CA ILE A 198 -46.69 0.68 -21.22
C ILE A 198 -46.76 2.21 -21.32
N THR A 199 -47.05 2.88 -20.19
CA THR A 199 -46.86 4.33 -20.02
C THR A 199 -45.36 4.63 -19.94
N THR A 200 -44.80 5.19 -21.02
CA THR A 200 -43.37 5.45 -21.25
C THR A 200 -42.94 6.86 -20.82
N SER A 201 -43.29 7.31 -19.61
CA SER A 201 -42.94 8.68 -19.18
C SER A 201 -42.17 8.85 -17.86
N ASP A 202 -41.96 7.82 -17.02
CA ASP A 202 -41.42 8.05 -15.66
C ASP A 202 -40.23 7.17 -15.21
N ALA A 203 -39.44 6.56 -16.11
CA ALA A 203 -38.38 5.66 -15.66
C ALA A 203 -37.13 5.66 -16.55
N PHE A 204 -36.23 6.65 -16.38
CA PHE A 204 -34.75 6.49 -16.31
C PHE A 204 -34.03 7.85 -16.31
N THR A 205 -34.22 8.68 -15.28
CA THR A 205 -33.25 9.75 -14.94
C THR A 205 -32.43 9.38 -13.71
N GLY A 206 -32.21 8.07 -13.51
CA GLY A 206 -31.21 7.55 -12.59
C GLY A 206 -29.82 7.82 -13.15
N LYS A 207 -29.35 9.08 -13.07
CA LYS A 207 -27.93 9.38 -13.19
C LYS A 207 -27.24 8.57 -12.10
N ASN A 208 -26.50 7.55 -12.48
CA ASN A 208 -25.66 6.81 -11.55
C ASN A 208 -24.76 7.85 -10.87
N PRO A 209 -24.89 8.07 -9.54
CA PRO A 209 -24.11 9.08 -8.83
C PRO A 209 -22.60 8.81 -8.91
N GLU A 210 -22.20 7.62 -9.36
CA GLU A 210 -20.80 7.23 -9.55
C GLU A 210 -20.27 7.49 -10.97
N ALA A 211 -21.12 7.87 -11.93
CA ALA A 211 -20.66 8.24 -13.27
C ALA A 211 -19.88 9.56 -13.19
N GLY A 212 -18.58 9.50 -13.45
CA GLY A 212 -17.67 10.66 -13.41
C GLY A 212 -16.85 10.79 -12.12
N LEU A 213 -16.76 9.74 -11.30
CA LEU A 213 -15.77 9.66 -10.23
C LEU A 213 -14.44 9.11 -10.76
N MET A 214 -13.35 9.79 -10.40
CA MET A 214 -11.97 9.42 -10.69
C MET A 214 -11.29 8.97 -9.40
N ASP A 215 -10.37 8.01 -9.50
CA ASP A 215 -9.48 7.66 -8.41
C ASP A 215 -8.20 8.48 -8.53
N PHE A 216 -7.81 9.08 -7.41
CA PHE A 216 -6.59 9.84 -7.28
C PHE A 216 -5.69 9.11 -6.30
N TYR A 217 -4.50 8.78 -6.77
CA TYR A 217 -3.42 8.24 -5.96
C TYR A 217 -2.33 9.28 -5.90
N GLY A 218 -1.66 9.45 -4.76
CA GLY A 218 -0.60 10.44 -4.69
C GLY A 218 0.40 10.17 -3.59
N LEU A 219 1.53 10.86 -3.70
CA LEU A 219 2.60 10.86 -2.71
C LEU A 219 2.55 12.16 -1.91
N VAL A 220 2.89 12.06 -0.63
CA VAL A 220 3.03 13.20 0.27
C VAL A 220 4.33 13.14 1.07
N PRO A 221 4.85 14.28 1.53
CA PRO A 221 6.03 14.30 2.37
C PRO A 221 5.83 13.55 3.68
N ASP A 222 6.93 13.14 4.30
CA ASP A 222 6.91 12.51 5.61
C ASP A 222 6.31 13.42 6.68
N GLY A 223 5.64 12.81 7.65
CA GLY A 223 4.89 13.52 8.70
C GLY A 223 3.47 13.94 8.33
N VAL A 224 3.09 13.91 7.04
CA VAL A 224 1.69 14.09 6.61
C VAL A 224 0.89 12.81 6.93
N SER A 225 -0.26 12.98 7.56
CA SER A 225 -1.14 11.86 7.97
C SER A 225 -2.51 11.89 7.31
N ARG A 226 -2.92 13.04 6.80
CA ARG A 226 -4.18 13.24 6.12
C ARG A 226 -4.03 14.28 5.02
N VAL A 227 -4.71 14.06 3.92
CA VAL A 227 -4.81 14.95 2.77
C VAL A 227 -6.25 15.38 2.61
N ARG A 228 -6.47 16.62 2.17
CA ARG A 228 -7.76 17.09 1.69
C ARG A 228 -7.62 17.61 0.28
N ILE A 229 -8.50 17.17 -0.61
CA ILE A 229 -8.67 17.79 -1.93
C ILE A 229 -10.11 18.29 -1.99
N ASP A 230 -10.26 19.61 -2.16
CA ASP A 230 -11.54 20.30 -2.02
C ASP A 230 -12.23 20.01 -0.67
N SER A 231 -13.31 19.22 -0.67
CA SER A 231 -14.08 18.83 0.52
C SER A 231 -13.91 17.36 0.90
N VAL A 232 -13.03 16.62 0.22
CA VAL A 232 -12.81 15.19 0.42
C VAL A 232 -11.51 14.98 1.20
N ASP A 233 -11.62 14.35 2.37
CA ASP A 233 -10.47 13.95 3.19
C ASP A 233 -10.02 12.52 2.83
N ALA A 234 -8.72 12.29 2.91
CA ALA A 234 -8.09 10.99 2.69
C ALA A 234 -7.02 10.73 3.75
N THR A 235 -6.97 9.50 4.25
CA THR A 235 -5.91 9.08 5.18
C THR A 235 -4.63 8.77 4.40
N VAL A 236 -3.47 9.01 5.01
CA VAL A 236 -2.16 8.68 4.43
C VAL A 236 -1.57 7.46 5.14
N ARG A 237 -1.02 6.51 4.37
CA ARG A 237 -0.21 5.40 4.86
C ARG A 237 1.03 5.25 3.99
N GLU A 238 2.19 5.14 4.64
CA GLU A 238 3.50 5.03 3.97
C GLU A 238 3.69 6.11 2.88
N ASN A 239 3.40 7.38 3.21
CA ASN A 239 3.50 8.52 2.31
C ASN A 239 2.57 8.48 1.09
N ALA A 240 1.65 7.52 0.99
CA ALA A 240 0.68 7.44 -0.08
C ALA A 240 -0.76 7.67 0.43
N PHE A 241 -1.59 8.25 -0.43
CA PHE A 241 -3.03 8.35 -0.22
C PHE A 241 -3.80 7.86 -1.44
N HIS A 242 -5.05 7.49 -1.22
CA HIS A 242 -6.05 7.26 -2.24
C HIS A 242 -7.29 8.07 -1.89
N LEU A 243 -7.92 8.68 -2.89
CA LEU A 243 -9.22 9.31 -2.76
C LEU A 243 -10.01 9.19 -4.04
N ARG A 244 -11.33 9.13 -3.88
CA ARG A 244 -12.27 9.11 -4.99
C ARG A 244 -13.04 10.42 -5.01
N ALA A 245 -12.92 11.17 -6.09
CA ALA A 245 -13.55 12.48 -6.24
C ALA A 245 -14.08 12.66 -7.67
N SER A 246 -14.89 13.71 -7.89
CA SER A 246 -15.41 14.01 -9.23
C SER A 246 -14.26 14.37 -10.18
N GLU A 247 -14.38 14.06 -11.47
CA GLU A 247 -13.44 14.55 -12.49
C GLU A 247 -13.28 16.08 -12.48
N ALA A 248 -14.31 16.82 -12.05
CA ALA A 248 -14.24 18.28 -11.90
C ALA A 248 -13.36 18.73 -10.71
N THR A 249 -13.02 17.83 -9.80
CA THR A 249 -12.13 18.11 -8.66
C THR A 249 -10.72 18.38 -9.18
N SER A 250 -10.25 19.60 -8.95
CA SER A 250 -8.91 19.99 -9.36
C SER A 250 -7.91 19.61 -8.27
N PRO A 251 -6.86 18.83 -8.56
CA PRO A 251 -5.81 18.55 -7.57
C PRO A 251 -4.94 19.77 -7.24
N ARG A 252 -5.33 21.00 -7.63
CA ARG A 252 -4.57 22.22 -7.33
C ARG A 252 -4.75 22.70 -5.88
N SER A 253 -5.76 22.21 -5.17
CA SER A 253 -6.14 22.64 -3.81
C SER A 253 -5.77 21.60 -2.73
N ILE A 254 -4.70 20.81 -2.92
CA ILE A 254 -4.33 19.81 -1.91
C ILE A 254 -3.85 20.49 -0.63
N GLU A 255 -4.56 20.25 0.47
CA GLU A 255 -4.16 20.62 1.83
C GLU A 255 -3.62 19.40 2.57
N TRP A 256 -2.58 19.59 3.38
CA TRP A 256 -1.97 18.52 4.16
C TRP A 256 -2.14 18.75 5.64
N PHE A 257 -2.32 17.66 6.38
CA PHE A 257 -2.48 17.71 7.82
C PHE A 257 -1.57 16.69 8.51
N ASP A 258 -0.92 17.13 9.59
CA ASP A 258 -0.17 16.25 10.48
C ASP A 258 -1.11 15.39 11.35
N ARG A 259 -0.54 14.50 12.17
CA ARG A 259 -1.32 13.61 13.05
C ARG A 259 -2.16 14.36 14.09
N ALA A 260 -1.81 15.60 14.42
CA ALA A 260 -2.58 16.46 15.32
C ALA A 260 -3.70 17.23 14.57
N GLY A 261 -3.85 17.01 13.27
CA GLY A 261 -4.82 17.71 12.43
C GLY A 261 -4.43 19.14 12.07
N ARG A 262 -3.16 19.53 12.29
CA ARG A 262 -2.66 20.87 11.96
C ARG A 262 -2.23 20.92 10.50
N PRO A 263 -2.51 22.02 9.78
CA PRO A 263 -2.02 22.21 8.43
C PRO A 263 -0.50 22.10 8.35
N VAL A 264 0.01 21.40 7.35
CA VAL A 264 1.44 21.30 7.01
C VAL A 264 1.67 22.22 5.81
N SER A 265 2.60 23.16 5.93
CA SER A 265 3.00 24.02 4.82
C SER A 265 3.75 23.21 3.76
N LYS A 266 3.45 23.50 2.50
CA LYS A 266 4.22 23.10 1.34
C LYS A 266 5.50 23.91 1.25
#